data_AF-A0A329M997-F1
#
_entry.id   AF-A0A329M997-F1
#
_cell.length_a   1.000
_cell.length_b   1.000
_cell.length_c   1.000
_cell.angle_alpha   90.00
_cell.angle_beta   90.00
_cell.angle_gamma   90.00
#
_symmetry.space_group_name_H-M   'P 1'
#
loop_
_entity.id
_entity.type
_entity.pdbx_description
1 polymer ?
#
loop_
_entity_poly.entity_id
_entity_poly.type
_entity_poly.pdbx_seq_one_letter_code
_entity_poly.pdbx_strand_id
1 'polypeptide(L)'
;MIAASLLLAGCSHTTGGHSAPPQSPAQPSAGAPGSAAPRPTGAPGAGAAISDVIAWIETGHPADPGRFHTATRDGATTPLGDDIAVSAMGGKVSCMTDAKHTGGALACLVTLTNPPPAPATAYGQWHGGWISFDGVNLQVGSARADPGPFLNGNGPELASGDSLSFGDYRCRADQTGLYCVNYAHQSAAKFSPVGIEPFGCLKSAPPPDGVGAAFSC
;
A
#
# COMPACT_ATOMS: atom_id res chain seq x y z
N MET A 1 -11.54 -3.48 -50.92
CA MET A 1 -11.90 -3.28 -52.34
C MET A 1 -13.17 -2.44 -52.38
N ILE A 2 -13.22 -1.46 -53.30
CA ILE A 2 -14.27 -0.45 -53.58
C ILE A 2 -14.15 0.78 -52.64
N ALA A 3 -13.46 1.88 -53.01
CA ALA A 3 -13.74 2.90 -54.05
C ALA A 3 -15.02 3.71 -53.77
N ALA A 4 -15.18 5.02 -53.96
CA ALA A 4 -14.36 6.18 -54.32
C ALA A 4 -15.30 7.43 -54.26
N SER A 5 -14.74 8.65 -54.29
CA SER A 5 -15.27 9.83 -55.06
C SER A 5 -16.56 10.55 -54.55
N LEU A 6 -16.86 11.86 -54.67
CA LEU A 6 -16.37 13.13 -55.28
C LEU A 6 -17.25 14.27 -54.62
N LEU A 7 -16.75 15.44 -54.19
CA LEU A 7 -16.53 16.76 -54.86
C LEU A 7 -17.78 17.61 -55.26
N LEU A 8 -17.63 18.94 -55.07
CA LEU A 8 -18.38 20.14 -55.58
C LEU A 8 -19.47 20.74 -54.65
N ALA A 9 -19.80 22.03 -54.62
CA ALA A 9 -19.19 23.37 -54.78
C ALA A 9 -20.35 24.38 -54.58
N GLY A 10 -20.14 25.59 -54.04
CA GLY A 10 -21.19 26.63 -54.05
C GLY A 10 -20.91 27.89 -53.23
N CYS A 11 -20.50 28.96 -53.91
CA CYS A 11 -20.19 30.30 -53.39
C CYS A 11 -21.45 31.18 -53.22
N SER A 12 -21.37 32.23 -52.41
CA SER A 12 -22.04 33.51 -52.68
C SER A 12 -21.32 34.68 -52.00
N HIS A 13 -21.16 35.77 -52.76
CA HIS A 13 -20.35 36.95 -52.47
C HIS A 13 -21.18 38.08 -51.83
N THR A 14 -20.55 38.94 -51.02
CA THR A 14 -20.87 40.37 -50.94
C THR A 14 -19.60 41.22 -50.77
N THR A 15 -19.63 42.39 -51.41
CA THR A 15 -18.57 43.37 -51.65
C THR A 15 -18.46 44.43 -50.55
N GLY A 16 -17.25 44.97 -50.32
CA GLY A 16 -17.11 46.37 -49.89
C GLY A 16 -15.91 46.72 -48.99
N GLY A 17 -14.86 47.31 -49.58
CA GLY A 17 -14.30 48.61 -49.15
C GLY A 17 -13.37 48.75 -47.92
N HIS A 18 -12.13 49.18 -48.22
CA HIS A 18 -11.30 50.18 -47.51
C HIS A 18 -10.58 49.84 -46.18
N SER A 19 -9.29 49.56 -46.35
CA SER A 19 -8.09 49.94 -45.57
C SER A 19 -8.20 50.44 -44.12
N ALA A 20 -7.70 49.63 -43.19
CA ALA A 20 -6.91 50.04 -42.02
C ALA A 20 -6.08 48.84 -41.53
N PRO A 21 -4.75 48.94 -41.31
CA PRO A 21 -4.01 47.92 -40.58
C PRO A 21 -4.03 48.26 -39.09
N PRO A 22 -4.61 47.37 -38.26
CA PRO A 22 -3.82 46.96 -37.10
C PRO A 22 -4.02 45.49 -36.71
N GLN A 23 -2.90 44.92 -36.24
CA GLN A 23 -2.79 43.83 -35.27
C GLN A 23 -3.14 42.41 -35.75
N SER A 24 -2.08 41.62 -35.94
CA SER A 24 -2.12 40.17 -36.06
C SER A 24 -2.91 39.53 -34.91
N PRO A 25 -3.87 38.63 -35.19
CA PRO A 25 -4.46 37.77 -34.17
C PRO A 25 -3.42 36.74 -33.69
N ALA A 26 -3.24 36.65 -32.37
CA ALA A 26 -2.47 35.58 -31.76
C ALA A 26 -3.11 34.22 -32.08
N GLN A 27 -2.29 33.28 -32.55
CA GLN A 27 -2.67 31.86 -32.64
C GLN A 27 -3.05 31.34 -31.26
N PRO A 28 -4.09 30.48 -31.13
CA PRO A 28 -4.25 29.66 -29.94
C PRO A 28 -3.09 28.67 -29.91
N SER A 29 -2.13 28.90 -29.01
CA SER A 29 -1.13 27.89 -28.67
C SER A 29 -1.86 26.67 -28.12
N ALA A 30 -1.69 25.53 -28.79
CA ALA A 30 -2.05 24.24 -28.25
C ALA A 30 -1.42 24.11 -26.86
N GLY A 31 -2.25 24.00 -25.82
CA GLY A 31 -1.80 23.76 -24.46
C GLY A 31 -0.96 22.48 -24.44
N ALA A 32 0.28 22.59 -23.98
CA ALA A 32 1.14 21.46 -23.75
C ALA A 32 0.42 20.45 -22.83
N PRO A 33 0.58 19.13 -23.03
CA PRO A 33 0.10 18.16 -22.06
C PRO A 33 0.74 18.51 -20.72
N GLY A 34 -0.11 18.77 -19.71
CA GLY A 34 0.34 19.14 -18.38
C GLY A 34 1.37 18.14 -17.89
N SER A 35 2.55 18.64 -17.54
CA SER A 35 3.61 17.83 -16.95
C SER A 35 3.04 17.14 -15.72
N ALA A 36 2.84 15.82 -15.81
CA ALA A 36 2.55 15.02 -14.63
C ALA A 36 3.64 15.31 -13.60
N ALA A 37 3.23 15.66 -12.38
CA ALA A 37 4.18 15.88 -11.29
C ALA A 37 5.10 14.66 -11.18
N PRO A 38 6.41 14.85 -10.91
CA PRO A 38 7.34 13.73 -10.76
C PRO A 38 6.79 12.76 -9.71
N ARG A 39 6.63 11.49 -10.09
CA ARG A 39 6.16 10.44 -9.17
C ARG A 39 7.19 10.31 -8.03
N PRO A 40 6.77 10.25 -6.76
CA PRO A 40 7.70 10.11 -5.65
C PRO A 40 8.58 8.88 -5.83
N THR A 41 9.89 9.06 -5.90
CA THR A 41 10.86 7.95 -6.03
C THR A 41 11.27 7.40 -4.67
N GLY A 42 11.25 8.24 -3.63
CA GLY A 42 11.54 7.84 -2.25
C GLY A 42 10.37 7.19 -1.54
N ALA A 43 10.67 6.30 -0.59
CA ALA A 43 9.66 5.69 0.27
C ALA A 43 8.93 6.77 1.10
N PRO A 44 7.59 6.73 1.18
CA PRO A 44 6.81 7.69 1.96
C PRO A 44 7.22 7.70 3.44
N GLY A 45 7.37 8.89 4.01
CA GLY A 45 7.60 9.10 5.44
C GLY A 45 6.32 9.48 6.18
N ALA A 46 6.42 9.62 7.51
CA ALA A 46 5.32 10.06 8.37
C ALA A 46 4.60 11.29 7.82
N GLY A 47 3.26 11.27 7.86
CA GLY A 47 2.42 12.38 7.38
C GLY A 47 2.26 12.48 5.85
N ALA A 48 2.85 11.59 5.05
CA ALA A 48 2.58 11.52 3.62
C ALA A 48 1.09 11.32 3.32
N ALA A 49 0.59 11.93 2.24
CA ALA A 49 -0.79 11.74 1.81
C ALA A 49 -1.00 10.27 1.39
N ILE A 50 -2.16 9.69 1.72
CA ILE A 50 -2.44 8.29 1.36
C ILE A 50 -2.36 8.04 -0.14
N SER A 51 -2.73 9.02 -0.97
CA SER A 51 -2.59 8.95 -2.42
C SER A 51 -1.13 8.75 -2.86
N ASP A 52 -0.18 9.40 -2.18
CA ASP A 52 1.25 9.28 -2.49
C ASP A 52 1.79 7.92 -2.04
N VAL A 53 1.30 7.42 -0.89
CA VAL A 53 1.64 6.09 -0.39
C VAL A 53 1.15 5.01 -1.36
N ILE A 54 -0.11 5.08 -1.79
CA ILE A 54 -0.69 4.18 -2.79
C ILE A 54 0.09 4.25 -4.09
N ALA A 55 0.27 5.46 -4.63
CA ALA A 55 0.95 5.66 -5.90
C ALA A 55 2.39 5.14 -5.87
N TRP A 56 3.07 5.22 -4.72
CA TRP A 56 4.39 4.63 -4.52
C TRP A 56 4.33 3.11 -4.42
N ILE A 57 3.44 2.51 -3.62
CA ILE A 57 3.29 1.05 -3.52
C ILE A 57 3.06 0.44 -4.90
N GLU A 58 2.23 1.06 -5.73
CA GLU A 58 1.87 0.60 -7.08
C GLU A 58 3.00 0.68 -8.11
N THR A 59 4.08 1.39 -7.83
CA THR A 59 5.27 1.40 -8.69
C THR A 59 6.22 0.22 -8.43
N GLY A 60 5.99 -0.56 -7.37
CA GLY A 60 6.81 -1.73 -7.09
C GLY A 60 6.62 -2.81 -8.14
N HIS A 61 7.68 -3.53 -8.49
CA HIS A 61 7.59 -4.62 -9.47
C HIS A 61 6.65 -5.70 -8.95
N PRO A 62 5.59 -6.07 -9.68
CA PRO A 62 4.60 -7.01 -9.15
C PRO A 62 5.21 -8.41 -9.02
N ALA A 63 5.19 -8.94 -7.79
CA ALA A 63 5.52 -10.33 -7.51
C ALA A 63 4.31 -11.23 -7.79
N ASP A 64 4.58 -12.50 -8.11
CA ASP A 64 3.55 -13.53 -8.25
C ASP A 64 2.97 -13.92 -6.88
N PRO A 65 1.67 -13.67 -6.61
CA PRO A 65 1.04 -14.05 -5.35
C PRO A 65 1.07 -15.55 -5.08
N GLY A 66 1.08 -16.38 -6.13
CA GLY A 66 1.13 -17.84 -6.03
C GLY A 66 2.31 -18.35 -5.20
N ARG A 67 3.39 -17.58 -5.13
CA ARG A 67 4.59 -17.92 -4.36
C ARG A 67 4.42 -17.73 -2.86
N PHE A 68 3.43 -16.97 -2.40
CA PHE A 68 3.31 -16.52 -1.00
C PHE A 68 2.25 -17.31 -0.21
N HIS A 69 1.76 -18.44 -0.72
CA HIS A 69 0.79 -19.34 -0.05
C HIS A 69 1.44 -20.44 0.79
N THR A 70 2.67 -20.21 1.28
CA THR A 70 3.41 -21.16 2.11
C THR A 70 4.12 -20.43 3.23
N ALA A 71 4.25 -21.07 4.38
CA ALA A 71 5.15 -20.64 5.44
C ALA A 71 6.18 -21.74 5.73
N THR A 72 7.39 -21.34 6.11
CA THR A 72 8.48 -22.26 6.42
C THR A 72 9.00 -22.04 7.83
N ARG A 73 9.15 -23.13 8.58
CA ARG A 73 9.80 -23.17 9.90
C ARG A 73 10.69 -24.40 10.02
N ASP A 74 11.91 -24.21 10.50
CA ASP A 74 12.86 -25.31 10.76
C ASP A 74 13.06 -26.24 9.53
N GLY A 75 13.01 -25.67 8.33
CA GLY A 75 13.12 -26.39 7.05
C GLY A 75 11.84 -27.08 6.56
N ALA A 76 10.80 -27.17 7.39
CA ALA A 76 9.49 -27.67 6.99
C ALA A 76 8.66 -26.56 6.34
N THR A 77 8.07 -26.85 5.17
CA THR A 77 7.20 -25.91 4.45
C THR A 77 5.75 -26.38 4.55
N THR A 78 4.89 -25.48 5.02
CA THR A 78 3.46 -25.73 5.22
C THR A 78 2.65 -24.90 4.21
N PRO A 79 1.80 -25.53 3.38
CA PRO A 79 0.82 -24.82 2.56
C PRO A 79 -0.22 -24.11 3.43
N LEU A 80 -0.55 -22.87 3.07
CA LEU A 80 -1.51 -22.04 3.81
C LEU A 80 -2.92 -22.03 3.20
N GLY A 81 -3.09 -22.63 2.02
CA GLY A 81 -4.34 -22.49 1.25
C GLY A 81 -4.41 -21.09 0.64
N ASP A 82 -5.54 -20.40 0.84
CA ASP A 82 -5.75 -19.06 0.27
C ASP A 82 -5.05 -17.94 1.07
N ASP A 83 -4.55 -18.25 2.26
CA ASP A 83 -3.82 -17.28 3.09
C ASP A 83 -2.44 -16.95 2.50
N ILE A 84 -2.00 -15.73 2.75
CA ILE A 84 -0.72 -15.18 2.29
C ILE A 84 0.22 -15.06 3.48
N ALA A 85 1.47 -15.46 3.29
CA ALA A 85 2.57 -15.16 4.18
C ALA A 85 3.68 -14.45 3.40
N VAL A 86 4.17 -13.34 3.94
CA VAL A 86 5.22 -12.53 3.34
C VAL A 86 6.20 -12.06 4.39
N SER A 87 7.50 -12.19 4.11
CA SER A 87 8.55 -11.60 4.92
C SER A 87 9.21 -10.43 4.19
N ALA A 88 9.82 -9.53 4.95
CA ALA A 88 10.66 -8.48 4.43
C ALA A 88 11.80 -8.16 5.38
N MET A 89 12.82 -7.50 4.84
CA MET A 89 13.99 -7.05 5.58
C MET A 89 14.75 -8.20 6.28
N GLY A 90 14.90 -9.32 5.58
CA GLY A 90 15.55 -10.52 6.12
C GLY A 90 14.77 -11.10 7.29
N GLY A 91 13.44 -11.14 7.19
CA GLY A 91 12.54 -11.68 8.23
C GLY A 91 12.36 -10.79 9.46
N LYS A 92 12.85 -9.55 9.48
CA LYS A 92 12.56 -8.59 10.57
C LYS A 92 11.10 -8.15 10.58
N VAL A 93 10.43 -8.25 9.45
CA VAL A 93 8.98 -8.10 9.29
C VAL A 93 8.47 -9.39 8.67
N SER A 94 7.50 -10.02 9.31
CA SER A 94 6.80 -11.20 8.81
C SER A 94 5.32 -10.97 8.96
N CYS A 95 4.56 -11.00 7.88
CA CYS A 95 3.12 -10.78 7.89
C CYS A 95 2.39 -11.99 7.32
N MET A 96 1.24 -12.32 7.89
CA MET A 96 0.39 -13.40 7.44
C MET A 96 -1.09 -13.02 7.54
N THR A 97 -1.90 -13.41 6.57
CA THR A 97 -3.35 -13.39 6.71
C THR A 97 -3.82 -14.64 7.45
N ASP A 98 -4.96 -14.54 8.12
CA ASP A 98 -5.62 -15.69 8.72
C ASP A 98 -7.12 -15.61 8.47
N ALA A 99 -7.53 -15.97 7.25
CA ALA A 99 -8.92 -15.88 6.81
C ALA A 99 -9.89 -16.61 7.76
N LYS A 100 -9.44 -17.72 8.37
CA LYS A 100 -10.28 -18.55 9.24
C LYS A 100 -10.55 -17.92 10.60
N HIS A 101 -9.60 -17.17 11.16
CA HIS A 101 -9.74 -16.64 12.52
C HIS A 101 -9.91 -15.11 12.58
N THR A 102 -9.43 -14.37 11.58
CA THR A 102 -9.42 -12.89 11.58
C THR A 102 -10.18 -12.27 10.41
N GLY A 103 -10.85 -13.08 9.59
CA GLY A 103 -11.54 -12.59 8.39
C GLY A 103 -10.60 -12.04 7.32
N GLY A 104 -9.32 -12.43 7.37
CA GLY A 104 -8.29 -12.02 6.41
C GLY A 104 -7.51 -10.76 6.81
N ALA A 105 -7.67 -10.28 8.06
CA ALA A 105 -6.84 -9.20 8.57
C ALA A 105 -5.36 -9.58 8.55
N LEU A 106 -4.51 -8.60 8.26
CA LEU A 106 -3.06 -8.79 8.19
C LEU A 106 -2.47 -8.77 9.60
N ALA A 107 -2.00 -9.92 10.08
CA ALA A 107 -1.19 -10.00 11.29
C ALA A 107 0.28 -9.87 10.90
N CYS A 108 1.07 -9.10 11.65
CA CYS A 108 2.51 -8.99 11.45
C CYS A 108 3.29 -9.18 12.75
N LEU A 109 4.40 -9.88 12.66
CA LEU A 109 5.48 -9.91 13.65
C LEU A 109 6.61 -9.00 13.17
N VAL A 110 6.91 -7.97 13.96
CA VAL A 110 7.98 -7.01 13.68
C VAL A 110 9.01 -7.05 14.78
N THR A 111 10.28 -7.22 14.41
CA THR A 111 11.41 -7.07 15.32
C THR A 111 11.65 -5.58 15.58
N LEU A 112 10.87 -5.00 16.49
CA LEU A 112 11.00 -3.60 16.89
C LEU A 112 12.25 -3.37 17.75
N THR A 113 12.95 -2.29 17.48
CA THR A 113 14.13 -1.85 18.25
C THR A 113 13.71 -1.26 19.60
N ASN A 114 12.56 -0.57 19.63
CA ASN A 114 11.98 -0.01 20.84
C ASN A 114 10.48 -0.35 20.89
N PRO A 115 10.11 -1.60 21.27
CA PRO A 115 8.72 -2.01 21.32
C PRO A 115 7.95 -1.26 22.43
N PRO A 116 6.62 -1.09 22.31
CA PRO A 116 5.82 -0.54 23.40
C PRO A 116 5.95 -1.42 24.66
N PRO A 117 6.00 -0.82 25.87
CA PRO A 117 5.96 -1.59 27.10
C PRO A 117 4.61 -2.31 27.23
N ALA A 118 4.59 -3.40 28.00
CA ALA A 118 3.34 -4.09 28.32
C ALA A 118 2.39 -3.13 29.07
N PRO A 119 1.14 -2.96 28.62
CA PRO A 119 0.15 -2.19 29.39
C PRO A 119 -0.18 -2.93 30.70
N ALA A 120 -0.64 -2.20 31.71
CA ALA A 120 -1.06 -2.79 32.98
C ALA A 120 -2.24 -3.78 32.84
N THR A 121 -3.00 -3.66 31.74
CA THR A 121 -4.11 -4.54 31.38
C THR A 121 -3.66 -5.79 30.61
N ALA A 122 -2.36 -5.95 30.34
CA ALA A 122 -1.83 -7.14 29.69
C ALA A 122 -1.97 -8.37 30.58
N TYR A 123 -2.62 -9.41 30.06
CA TYR A 123 -2.69 -10.72 30.69
C TYR A 123 -2.08 -11.78 29.77
N GLY A 124 -1.09 -12.52 30.28
CA GLY A 124 -0.34 -13.51 29.49
C GLY A 124 1.01 -12.98 29.00
N GLN A 125 1.56 -13.60 27.95
CA GLN A 125 2.85 -13.19 27.38
C GLN A 125 2.69 -11.93 26.55
N TRP A 126 3.55 -10.94 26.79
CA TRP A 126 3.55 -9.68 26.06
C TRP A 126 4.38 -9.79 24.78
N HIS A 127 3.80 -9.42 23.65
CA HIS A 127 4.47 -9.34 22.36
C HIS A 127 4.39 -7.92 21.80
N GLY A 128 5.34 -7.07 22.17
CA GLY A 128 5.37 -5.66 21.71
C GLY A 128 5.50 -5.49 20.20
N GLY A 129 6.03 -6.50 19.49
CA GLY A 129 6.14 -6.56 18.03
C GLY A 129 4.98 -7.25 17.33
N TRP A 130 3.88 -7.55 18.02
CA TRP A 130 2.68 -8.10 17.39
C TRP A 130 1.81 -6.97 16.83
N ILE A 131 1.54 -6.98 15.54
CA ILE A 131 0.73 -5.98 14.86
C ILE A 131 -0.50 -6.67 14.24
N SER A 132 -1.66 -6.05 14.38
CA SER A 132 -2.87 -6.42 13.64
C SER A 132 -3.34 -5.25 12.81
N PHE A 133 -3.63 -5.48 11.53
CA PHE A 133 -4.10 -4.47 10.59
C PHE A 133 -5.23 -5.00 9.71
N ASP A 134 -6.47 -4.58 9.99
CA ASP A 134 -7.67 -5.01 9.25
C ASP A 134 -8.11 -3.99 8.18
N GLY A 135 -7.38 -2.89 8.02
CA GLY A 135 -7.70 -1.80 7.11
C GLY A 135 -8.42 -0.61 7.78
N VAL A 136 -9.11 -0.78 8.90
CA VAL A 136 -9.71 0.33 9.66
C VAL A 136 -9.11 0.48 11.06
N ASN A 137 -8.54 -0.59 11.59
CA ASN A 137 -7.83 -0.66 12.85
C ASN A 137 -6.39 -1.11 12.62
N LEU A 138 -5.47 -0.45 13.30
CA LEU A 138 -4.07 -0.85 13.40
C LEU A 138 -3.69 -0.92 14.88
N GLN A 139 -3.28 -2.08 15.36
CA GLN A 139 -2.91 -2.31 16.75
C GLN A 139 -1.45 -2.72 16.83
N VAL A 140 -0.71 -2.18 17.79
CA VAL A 140 0.72 -2.44 18.01
C VAL A 140 0.94 -2.93 19.43
N GLY A 141 1.55 -4.12 19.53
CA GLY A 141 1.75 -4.82 20.78
C GLY A 141 0.48 -5.52 21.25
N SER A 142 0.59 -6.79 21.64
CA SER A 142 -0.55 -7.56 22.15
C SER A 142 -0.10 -8.55 23.22
N ALA A 143 -0.92 -8.71 24.27
CA ALA A 143 -0.82 -9.80 25.22
C ALA A 143 -1.53 -11.04 24.66
N ARG A 144 -0.82 -12.17 24.59
CA ARG A 144 -1.31 -13.36 23.88
C ARG A 144 -0.66 -14.64 24.41
N ALA A 145 -1.38 -15.74 24.25
CA ALA A 145 -0.95 -17.08 24.67
C ALA A 145 -0.86 -18.05 23.49
N ASP A 146 -1.50 -17.73 22.36
CA ASP A 146 -1.34 -18.43 21.10
C ASP A 146 -0.19 -17.81 20.28
N PRO A 147 0.52 -18.59 19.44
CA PRO A 147 1.47 -18.06 18.46
C PRO A 147 0.79 -17.47 17.22
N GLY A 148 -0.52 -17.65 17.06
CA GLY A 148 -1.30 -17.20 15.92
C GLY A 148 -0.90 -17.90 14.63
N PRO A 149 -1.08 -17.27 13.45
CA PRO A 149 -0.76 -17.88 12.16
C PRO A 149 0.73 -18.23 11.98
N PHE A 150 1.61 -17.66 12.82
CA PHE A 150 3.07 -17.85 12.74
C PHE A 150 3.57 -19.18 13.30
N LEU A 151 2.71 -20.08 13.77
CA LEU A 151 3.10 -21.45 14.16
C LEU A 151 3.78 -22.21 13.00
N ASN A 152 3.40 -21.87 11.76
CA ASN A 152 3.97 -22.43 10.52
C ASN A 152 5.27 -21.73 10.08
N GLY A 153 5.71 -20.69 10.80
CA GLY A 153 6.90 -19.91 10.50
C GLY A 153 6.62 -18.68 9.65
N ASN A 154 7.56 -18.37 8.78
CA ASN A 154 7.59 -17.16 7.98
C ASN A 154 7.27 -17.45 6.52
N GLY A 155 6.63 -16.49 5.85
CA GLY A 155 6.46 -16.55 4.40
C GLY A 155 7.73 -16.21 3.64
N PRO A 156 7.75 -16.41 2.31
CA PRO A 156 8.86 -16.01 1.45
C PRO A 156 9.18 -14.51 1.58
N GLU A 157 10.45 -14.18 1.39
CA GLU A 157 10.91 -12.80 1.36
C GLU A 157 10.40 -12.09 0.08
N LEU A 158 9.71 -10.96 0.27
CA LEU A 158 9.42 -10.02 -0.80
C LEU A 158 10.64 -9.12 -1.01
N ALA A 159 11.18 -9.12 -2.23
CA ALA A 159 12.40 -8.36 -2.53
C ALA A 159 12.15 -6.85 -2.42
N SER A 160 13.18 -6.11 -1.98
CA SER A 160 13.13 -4.64 -1.94
C SER A 160 12.81 -4.08 -3.32
N GLY A 161 11.77 -3.25 -3.41
CA GLY A 161 11.25 -2.71 -4.65
C GLY A 161 10.09 -3.49 -5.25
N ASP A 162 9.79 -4.69 -4.78
CA ASP A 162 8.67 -5.51 -5.27
C ASP A 162 7.37 -5.20 -4.51
N SER A 163 6.25 -5.38 -5.20
CA SER A 163 4.90 -5.28 -4.64
C SER A 163 4.15 -6.62 -4.72
N LEU A 164 3.34 -6.91 -3.71
CA LEU A 164 2.53 -8.12 -3.59
C LEU A 164 1.08 -7.72 -3.34
N SER A 165 0.16 -8.20 -4.18
CA SER A 165 -1.29 -7.90 -4.07
C SER A 165 -2.05 -9.12 -3.59
N PHE A 166 -2.97 -8.95 -2.65
CA PHE A 166 -3.81 -10.03 -2.13
C PHE A 166 -5.04 -9.46 -1.42
N GLY A 167 -6.24 -9.96 -1.73
CA GLY A 167 -7.49 -9.38 -1.24
C GLY A 167 -7.56 -7.87 -1.52
N ASP A 168 -7.93 -7.10 -0.49
CA ASP A 168 -7.91 -5.63 -0.53
C ASP A 168 -6.54 -5.02 -0.24
N TYR A 169 -5.51 -5.84 -0.02
CA TYR A 169 -4.18 -5.38 0.33
C TYR A 169 -3.24 -5.33 -0.87
N ARG A 170 -2.32 -4.36 -0.81
CA ARG A 170 -1.07 -4.45 -1.55
C ARG A 170 0.08 -4.01 -0.65
N CYS A 171 1.08 -4.85 -0.56
CA CYS A 171 2.31 -4.54 0.16
C CYS A 171 3.44 -4.22 -0.82
N ARG A 172 4.33 -3.30 -0.48
CA ARG A 172 5.61 -3.08 -1.16
C ARG A 172 6.75 -3.13 -0.14
N ALA A 173 7.76 -3.95 -0.42
CA ALA A 173 8.97 -3.99 0.39
C ALA A 173 9.95 -2.90 -0.07
N ASP A 174 10.64 -2.31 0.90
CA ASP A 174 11.71 -1.33 0.70
C ASP A 174 12.79 -1.51 1.78
N GLN A 175 13.96 -0.92 1.57
CA GLN A 175 15.05 -0.92 2.54
C GLN A 175 14.66 -0.34 3.91
N THR A 176 13.63 0.51 3.94
CA THR A 176 13.17 1.17 5.17
C THR A 176 11.98 0.48 5.84
N GLY A 177 11.35 -0.50 5.22
CA GLY A 177 10.16 -1.16 5.77
C GLY A 177 9.31 -1.92 4.74
N LEU A 178 8.33 -2.66 5.24
CA LEU A 178 7.21 -3.17 4.45
C LEU A 178 6.04 -2.19 4.56
N TYR A 179 5.52 -1.71 3.44
CA TYR A 179 4.38 -0.81 3.40
C TYR A 179 3.18 -1.58 2.87
N CYS A 180 2.07 -1.66 3.60
CA CYS A 180 0.85 -2.31 3.12
C CYS A 180 -0.32 -1.32 3.14
N VAL A 181 -0.93 -1.11 1.98
CA VAL A 181 -2.22 -0.42 1.86
C VAL A 181 -3.36 -1.42 1.96
N ASN A 182 -4.47 -1.02 2.58
CA ASN A 182 -5.79 -1.60 2.35
C ASN A 182 -6.61 -0.65 1.46
N TYR A 183 -6.95 -1.10 0.25
CA TYR A 183 -7.63 -0.28 -0.75
C TYR A 183 -9.09 0.02 -0.40
N ALA A 184 -9.79 -0.92 0.24
CA ALA A 184 -11.19 -0.74 0.64
C ALA A 184 -11.38 0.43 1.61
N HIS A 185 -10.37 0.72 2.43
CA HIS A 185 -10.43 1.74 3.47
C HIS A 185 -9.52 2.95 3.25
N GLN A 186 -8.72 2.95 2.18
CA GLN A 186 -7.74 4.02 1.91
C GLN A 186 -6.88 4.32 3.15
N SER A 187 -6.36 3.25 3.74
CA SER A 187 -5.46 3.29 4.87
C SER A 187 -4.21 2.48 4.54
N ALA A 188 -3.10 2.79 5.19
CA ALA A 188 -1.90 2.01 5.04
C ALA A 188 -1.10 2.02 6.34
N ALA A 189 -0.19 1.05 6.46
CA ALA A 189 0.80 1.02 7.53
C ALA A 189 2.18 0.68 6.97
N LYS A 190 3.21 1.32 7.51
CA LYS A 190 4.60 0.88 7.36
C LYS A 190 5.00 0.07 8.58
N PHE A 191 5.54 -1.11 8.35
CA PHE A 191 6.11 -1.98 9.35
C PHE A 191 7.64 -1.97 9.22
N SER A 192 8.34 -1.57 10.28
CA SER A 192 9.80 -1.49 10.27
C SER A 192 10.39 -1.68 11.66
N PRO A 193 11.69 -2.05 11.77
CA PRO A 193 12.35 -2.15 13.08
C PRO A 193 12.37 -0.85 13.89
N VAL A 194 12.23 0.31 13.25
CA VAL A 194 12.25 1.61 13.93
C VAL A 194 10.86 2.05 14.41
N GLY A 195 9.80 1.37 13.99
CA GLY A 195 8.43 1.69 14.39
C GLY A 195 7.39 1.31 13.35
N ILE A 196 6.13 1.50 13.76
CA ILE A 196 4.94 1.31 12.93
C ILE A 196 4.37 2.69 12.60
N GLU A 197 4.22 2.99 11.30
CA GLU A 197 3.71 4.29 10.83
C GLU A 197 2.32 4.12 10.19
N PRO A 198 1.25 4.73 10.72
CA PRO A 198 -0.07 4.75 10.10
C PRO A 198 -0.18 5.82 9.00
N PHE A 199 -0.98 5.56 7.99
CA PHE A 199 -1.33 6.50 6.91
C PHE A 199 -2.83 6.54 6.65
N GLY A 200 -3.28 7.60 5.96
CA GLY A 200 -4.68 7.77 5.59
C GLY A 200 -5.56 8.14 6.79
N CYS A 201 -6.70 7.46 6.91
CA CYS A 201 -7.67 7.74 7.97
C CYS A 201 -7.22 7.31 9.38
N LEU A 202 -6.22 6.41 9.48
CA LEU A 202 -5.73 5.91 10.77
C LEU A 202 -5.19 7.07 11.64
N LYS A 203 -5.82 7.27 12.80
CA LYS A 203 -5.41 8.22 13.85
C LYS A 203 -5.27 7.49 15.17
N SER A 204 -4.41 8.02 16.05
CA SER A 204 -4.25 7.47 17.40
C SER A 204 -5.61 7.38 18.10
N ALA A 205 -5.90 6.22 18.66
CA ALA A 205 -7.10 5.93 19.43
C ALA A 205 -6.72 5.31 20.78
N PRO A 206 -7.60 5.34 21.78
CA PRO A 206 -7.39 4.58 23.02
C PRO A 206 -7.19 3.09 22.71
N PRO A 207 -6.08 2.46 23.16
CA PRO A 207 -5.88 1.04 22.92
C PRO A 207 -6.87 0.20 23.72
N PRO A 208 -7.41 -0.89 23.15
CA PRO A 208 -8.13 -1.90 23.91
C PRO A 208 -7.25 -2.51 25.02
N ASP A 209 -7.88 -3.21 25.97
CA ASP A 209 -7.16 -3.95 27.00
C ASP A 209 -6.18 -4.95 26.37
N GLY A 210 -4.96 -5.00 26.93
CA GLY A 210 -3.90 -5.88 26.43
C GLY A 210 -3.26 -5.44 25.11
N VAL A 211 -3.57 -4.24 24.60
CA VAL A 211 -2.94 -3.63 23.40
C VAL A 211 -2.05 -2.46 23.81
N GLY A 212 -0.89 -2.31 23.17
CA GLY A 212 0.09 -1.28 23.53
C GLY A 212 -0.22 0.09 22.93
N ALA A 213 -0.56 0.11 21.65
CA ALA A 213 -1.04 1.29 20.94
C ALA A 213 -2.09 0.90 19.90
N ALA A 214 -3.05 1.78 19.63
CA ALA A 214 -4.06 1.56 18.62
C ALA A 214 -4.25 2.81 17.76
N PHE A 215 -4.60 2.56 16.51
CA PHE A 215 -5.02 3.57 15.57
C PHE A 215 -6.31 3.09 14.91
N SER A 216 -7.24 3.99 14.70
CA SER A 216 -8.47 3.69 13.98
C SER A 216 -8.81 4.81 13.00
N CYS A 217 -9.54 4.43 11.96
CA CYS A 217 -10.46 5.31 11.29
C CYS A 217 -11.75 5.41 12.14
#